data_AF-A0A0D1KMJ3-F1
#
_entry.id   AF-A0A0D1KMJ3-F1
#
_cell.length_a   1.000
_cell.length_b   1.000
_cell.length_c   1.000
_cell.angle_alpha   90.00
_cell.angle_beta   90.00
_cell.angle_gamma   90.00
#
_symmetry.space_group_name_H-M   'P 1'
#
loop_
_entity.id
_entity.type
_entity.pdbx_description
1 polymer ?
#
loop_
_entity_poly.entity_id
_entity_poly.type
_entity_poly.pdbx_seq_one_letter_code
_entity_poly.pdbx_strand_id
1 'polypeptide(L)' 'MTREIDFDKAIRYVRATLGFESLELTEEEEKLLKSRFDGKITEDEYIQKALKLAQRREGNGKRKL' A
#
# COMPACT_ATOMS: atom_id res chain seq x y z
N MET A 1 -9.65 20.50 14.75
CA MET A 1 -10.54 19.85 13.76
C MET A 1 -9.73 18.78 13.05
N THR A 2 -9.92 17.52 13.40
CA THR A 2 -9.36 16.39 12.64
C THR A 2 -10.13 16.32 11.33
N ARG A 3 -9.48 16.61 10.20
CA ARG A 3 -10.05 16.33 8.88
C ARG A 3 -10.27 14.83 8.81
N GLU A 4 -11.51 14.41 8.61
CA GLU A 4 -11.82 13.05 8.22
C GLU A 4 -11.05 12.78 6.92
N ILE A 5 -10.06 11.89 6.98
CA ILE A 5 -9.25 11.53 5.82
C ILE A 5 -10.14 10.64 4.96
N ASP A 6 -10.39 11.04 3.71
CA ASP A 6 -11.05 10.19 2.73
C ASP A 6 -10.03 9.24 2.11
N PHE A 7 -10.28 7.93 2.18
CA PHE A 7 -9.40 6.91 1.59
C PHE A 7 -9.19 7.13 0.09
N ASP A 8 -10.25 7.47 -0.65
CA ASP A 8 -10.17 7.62 -2.10
C ASP A 8 -9.29 8.80 -2.49
N LYS A 9 -9.31 9.86 -1.68
CA LYS A 9 -8.39 10.98 -1.82
C LYS A 9 -6.96 10.58 -1.43
N ALA A 10 -6.79 9.86 -0.32
CA ALA A 10 -5.47 9.43 0.15
C ALA A 10 -4.78 8.48 -0.86
N ILE A 11 -5.51 7.49 -1.40
CA ILE A 11 -4.94 6.53 -2.35
C ILE A 11 -4.56 7.18 -3.69
N ARG A 12 -5.29 8.22 -4.13
CA ARG A 12 -4.89 9.03 -5.30
C ARG A 12 -3.54 9.72 -5.09
N TYR A 13 -3.30 10.29 -3.91
CA TYR A 13 -2.01 10.88 -3.58
C TYR A 13 -0.89 9.83 -3.56
N VAL A 14 -1.12 8.68 -2.93
CA VAL A 14 -0.13 7.59 -2.90
C VAL A 14 0.23 7.11 -4.31
N ARG A 15 -0.77 6.87 -5.17
CA ARG A 15 -0.56 6.50 -6.58
C ARG A 15 0.25 7.55 -7.34
N ALA A 16 -0.07 8.84 -7.16
CA ALA A 16 0.66 9.91 -7.82
C ALA A 16 2.14 9.97 -7.38
N THR A 17 2.41 9.83 -6.08
CA THR A 17 3.78 9.81 -5.54
C THR A 17 4.58 8.62 -6.06
N LEU A 18 4.00 7.42 -6.05
CA LEU A 18 4.65 6.22 -6.59
C LEU A 18 4.91 6.34 -8.09
N GLY A 19 3.99 6.98 -8.83
CA GLY A 19 4.15 7.27 -10.25
C GLY A 19 5.39 8.11 -10.57
N PHE A 20 5.83 9.02 -9.68
CA PHE A 20 7.08 9.76 -9.87
C PHE A 20 8.30 8.83 -9.93
N GLU A 21 8.24 7.69 -9.25
CA GLU A 21 9.30 6.68 -9.20
C GLU A 21 9.05 5.53 -10.19
N SER A 22 8.09 5.68 -11.11
CA SER A 22 7.65 4.60 -12.01
C SER A 22 7.19 3.33 -11.27
N LEU A 23 6.65 3.50 -10.06
CA LEU A 23 6.10 2.44 -9.24
C LEU A 23 4.57 2.46 -9.31
N GLU A 24 3.98 1.28 -9.19
CA GLU A 24 2.53 1.10 -9.14
C GLU A 24 2.13 0.19 -7.98
N LEU A 25 0.98 0.46 -7.38
CA LEU A 25 0.37 -0.47 -6.43
C LEU A 25 -0.31 -1.62 -7.18
N THR A 26 -0.09 -2.83 -6.71
CA THR A 26 -0.90 -3.98 -7.07
C THR A 26 -2.25 -3.94 -6.35
N GLU A 27 -3.24 -4.67 -6.87
CA GLU A 27 -4.54 -4.80 -6.20
C GLU A 27 -4.42 -5.36 -4.76
N GLU A 28 -3.47 -6.27 -4.51
CA GLU A 28 -3.25 -6.83 -3.17
C GLU A 28 -2.73 -5.77 -2.19
N GLU A 29 -1.81 -4.92 -2.63
CA GLU A 29 -1.26 -3.83 -1.82
C GLU A 29 -2.32 -2.77 -1.51
N GLU A 30 -3.17 -2.42 -2.47
CA GLU A 30 -4.28 -1.49 -2.24
C GLU A 30 -5.31 -2.04 -1.27
N LYS A 31 -5.67 -3.33 -1.39
CA LYS A 31 -6.56 -4.01 -0.44
C LYS A 31 -5.98 -4.04 0.97
N LEU A 32 -4.66 -4.22 1.09
CA LEU A 32 -3.97 -4.19 2.38
C LEU A 32 -4.02 -2.78 3.00
N LEU A 33 -3.75 -1.74 2.22
CA LEU A 33 -3.87 -0.33 2.64
C LEU A 33 -5.30 -0.01 3.10
N LYS A 34 -6.32 -0.42 2.33
CA LYS A 34 -7.73 -0.22 2.69
C LYS A 34 -8.09 -0.93 3.98
N SER A 35 -7.61 -2.15 4.18
CA SER A 35 -7.87 -2.92 5.40
C SER A 35 -7.28 -2.26 6.65
N ARG A 36 -6.05 -1.71 6.55
CA ARG A 36 -5.44 -0.95 7.65
C ARG A 36 -6.18 0.36 7.91
N PHE A 37 -6.54 1.07 6.84
CA PHE A 37 -7.29 2.32 6.90
C PHE A 37 -8.66 2.15 7.57
N ASP A 38 -9.41 1.10 7.19
CA ASP A 38 -10.73 0.78 7.77
C ASP A 38 -10.63 0.20 9.20
N GLY A 39 -9.43 0.04 9.77
CA GLY A 39 -9.22 -0.53 11.10
C GLY A 39 -9.50 -2.03 11.20
N LYS A 40 -9.61 -2.74 10.07
CA LYS A 40 -9.88 -4.19 10.02
C LYS A 40 -8.69 -5.06 10.42
N ILE A 41 -7.48 -4.49 10.37
CA ILE A 41 -6.23 -5.13 10.79
C ILE A 41 -5.42 -4.17 11.63
N THR A 42 -4.60 -4.73 12.52
CA THR A 42 -3.67 -3.96 13.34
C THR A 42 -2.49 -3.44 12.51
N GLU A 43 -1.69 -2.57 13.11
CA GLU A 43 -0.44 -2.11 12.51
C GLU A 43 0.57 -3.23 12.32
N ASP A 44 0.73 -4.10 13.32
CA ASP A 44 1.64 -5.24 13.25
C ASP A 44 1.23 -6.21 12.14
N GLU A 45 -0.08 -6.50 12.02
CA GLU A 45 -0.59 -7.33 10.93
C GLU A 45 -0.33 -6.69 9.56
N TYR A 46 -0.49 -5.36 9.45
CA TYR A 46 -0.19 -4.62 8.23
C TYR A 46 1.29 -4.75 7.86
N ILE A 47 2.20 -4.48 8.80
CA ILE A 47 3.65 -4.55 8.58
C ILE A 47 4.05 -5.96 8.13
N GLN A 48 3.59 -7.00 8.82
CA GLN A 48 3.90 -8.39 8.48
C GLN A 48 3.39 -8.78 7.09
N LYS A 49 2.18 -8.34 6.71
CA LYS A 49 1.61 -8.61 5.37
C LYS A 49 2.34 -7.82 4.28
N ALA A 50 2.68 -6.56 4.54
CA ALA A 50 3.41 -5.71 3.59
C ALA A 50 4.81 -6.29 3.29
N LEU A 51 5.54 -6.74 4.32
CA LEU A 51 6.84 -7.40 4.16
C LEU A 51 6.74 -8.67 3.29
N LYS A 52 5.73 -9.50 3.53
CA LYS A 52 5.49 -10.71 2.73
C LYS A 52 5.19 -10.38 1.27
N LEU A 53 4.40 -9.32 1.00
CA LEU A 53 4.12 -8.87 -0.36
C LEU A 53 5.40 -8.38 -1.05
N ALA A 54 6.22 -7.59 -0.37
CA ALA A 54 7.50 -7.11 -0.91
C ALA A 54 8.44 -8.25 -1.32
N GLN A 55 8.60 -9.26 -0.44
CA GLN A 55 9.43 -10.44 -0.71
C GLN A 55 8.95 -11.23 -1.95
N ARG A 56 7.63 -11.40 -2.11
CA ARG A 56 7.06 -12.05 -3.30
C ARG A 56 7.34 -11.26 -4.58
N ARG A 57 7.29 -9.94 -4.49
CA ARG A 57 7.50 -9.04 -5.64
C ARG A 57 8.95 -9.07 -6.12
N GLU A 58 9.89 -9.13 -5.20
CA GLU A 58 11.32 -9.31 -5.46
C GLU A 58 11.61 -10.69 -6.07
N GLY A 59 11.04 -11.76 -5.48
CA GLY A 59 11.17 -13.12 -6.00
C GLY A 59 10.60 -13.32 -7.41
N ASN A 60 9.62 -12.51 -7.80
CA ASN A 60 9.00 -12.54 -9.14
C ASN A 60 9.73 -11.67 -10.19
N GLY A 61 10.94 -11.17 -9.89
CA GLY A 61 11.76 -10.42 -10.84
C GLY A 61 11.25 -9.01 -11.18
N LYS A 62 10.25 -8.50 -10.44
CA LYS A 62 9.64 -7.18 -10.67
C LYS A 62 10.37 -6.03 -9.96
N ARG A 63 11.47 -6.32 -9.26
CA ARG A 63 12.35 -5.32 -8.63
C ARG A 63 13.76 -5.46 -9.20
N LYS A 64 14.06 -4.71 -10.25
CA LYS A 64 15.44 -4.31 -10.53
C LYS A 64 15.57 -2.89 -9.98
N LEU A 65 16.27 -2.77 -8.85
CA LEU A 65 16.85 -1.49 -8.43
C LEU A 65 17.90 -1.07 -9.47
#